data_AF-X0XL99-F1
#
_entry.id   AF-X0XL99-F1
#
_cell.length_a   1.000
_cell.length_b   1.000
_cell.length_c   1.000
_cell.angle_alpha   90.00
_cell.angle_beta   90.00
_cell.angle_gamma   90.00
#
_symmetry.space_group_name_H-M   'P 1'
#
loop_
_entity.id
_entity.type
_entity.pdbx_description
1 polymer ?
#
loop_
_entity_poly.entity_id
_entity_poly.type
_entity_poly.pdbx_seq_one_letter_code
_entity_poly.pdbx_strand_id
1 'polypeptide(L)'
;GKGLGFKKGHPFYGDLSKPNYFKKGCKPWNYGIKMSKEEYEKRKRIGFFEPKFGKKASSWIDGRNSLNENLRKSSKFAEWRNKIFKKDNYTCQCCKKRGFKINAHHIRSFSQLVKIFKIKTSKEGRECRELWDIENGIILCKNCHLLFHKIYKNNNTKEQLKQFLNQYEKRIESPKKISDSKKSRR
;
A
#
# COMPACT_ATOMS: atom_id res chain seq x y z
N GLY A 1 30.96 -24.40 -0.75
CA GLY A 1 30.35 -25.73 -0.57
C GLY A 1 29.25 -25.66 0.46
N LYS A 2 28.14 -26.35 0.16
CA LYS A 2 27.03 -26.75 1.06
C LYS A 2 26.15 -25.60 1.59
N GLY A 3 25.01 -25.42 0.92
CA GLY A 3 23.91 -24.62 1.42
C GLY A 3 23.44 -25.10 2.79
N LEU A 4 22.89 -24.17 3.57
CA LEU A 4 22.28 -24.39 4.88
C LEU A 4 21.05 -25.30 4.73
N GLY A 5 21.29 -26.58 4.51
CA GLY A 5 20.28 -27.62 4.60
C GLY A 5 19.96 -27.90 6.07
N PHE A 6 18.69 -28.08 6.38
CA PHE A 6 18.28 -28.55 7.70
C PHE A 6 18.98 -29.88 8.03
N LYS A 7 19.23 -30.17 9.32
CA LYS A 7 19.90 -31.41 9.74
C LYS A 7 18.98 -32.63 9.58
N LYS A 8 19.57 -33.81 9.36
CA LYS A 8 18.86 -35.10 9.22
C LYS A 8 18.03 -35.36 10.48
N GLY A 9 16.70 -35.52 10.32
CA GLY A 9 15.73 -35.60 11.42
C GLY A 9 14.84 -34.36 11.61
N HIS A 10 15.11 -33.26 10.90
CA HIS A 10 14.22 -32.10 10.88
C HIS A 10 12.96 -32.40 10.04
N PRO A 11 11.75 -31.97 10.44
CA PRO A 11 10.52 -32.24 9.69
C PRO A 11 10.49 -31.65 8.27
N PHE A 12 11.45 -30.80 7.93
CA PHE A 12 11.67 -30.24 6.58
C PHE A 12 12.93 -30.82 5.89
N TYR A 13 13.43 -31.96 6.35
CA TYR A 13 14.52 -32.70 5.69
C TYR A 13 13.94 -33.51 4.53
N GLY A 14 13.76 -32.89 3.35
CA GLY A 14 13.19 -33.54 2.18
C GLY A 14 12.85 -32.62 1.00
N ASP A 15 12.39 -33.25 -0.09
CA ASP A 15 12.16 -32.71 -1.45
C ASP A 15 11.39 -31.37 -1.51
N LEU A 16 12.03 -30.37 -2.11
CA LEU A 16 11.57 -28.99 -2.29
C LEU A 16 10.50 -28.83 -3.39
N SER A 17 10.12 -29.91 -4.09
CA SER A 17 9.10 -29.90 -5.16
C SER A 17 7.66 -29.75 -4.65
N LYS A 18 7.41 -29.96 -3.35
CA LYS A 18 6.06 -29.86 -2.76
C LYS A 18 5.81 -28.46 -2.19
N PRO A 19 4.67 -27.81 -2.51
CA PRO A 19 4.38 -26.45 -2.06
C PRO A 19 4.34 -26.37 -0.53
N ASN A 20 5.02 -25.34 -0.01
CA ASN A 20 5.37 -25.15 1.38
C ASN A 20 4.20 -24.58 2.22
N TYR A 21 3.01 -25.18 2.13
CA TYR A 21 1.87 -24.83 2.98
C TYR A 21 1.65 -25.91 4.04
N PHE A 22 1.53 -25.47 5.30
CA PHE A 22 1.02 -26.33 6.37
C PHE A 22 -0.37 -26.85 5.96
N LYS A 23 -0.57 -28.17 5.96
CA LYS A 23 -1.89 -28.74 5.68
C LYS A 23 -2.91 -28.18 6.68
N LYS A 24 -4.12 -27.86 6.22
CA LYS A 24 -5.21 -27.36 7.09
C LYS A 24 -5.40 -28.33 8.26
N GLY A 25 -5.21 -27.85 9.49
CA GLY A 25 -5.29 -28.67 10.71
C GLY A 25 -3.95 -29.12 11.31
N CYS A 26 -2.82 -28.89 10.63
CA CYS A 26 -1.49 -29.14 11.22
C CYS A 26 -1.22 -28.13 12.34
N LYS A 27 -1.14 -28.63 13.57
CA LYS A 27 -0.61 -27.87 14.71
C LYS A 27 0.91 -27.84 14.58
N PRO A 28 1.56 -26.65 14.57
CA PRO A 28 3.01 -26.58 14.57
C PRO A 28 3.57 -27.16 15.88
N TRP A 29 4.84 -27.60 15.88
CA TRP A 29 5.45 -28.27 17.06
C TRP A 29 5.47 -27.41 18.33
N ASN A 30 5.32 -26.09 18.20
CA ASN A 30 5.24 -25.13 19.30
C ASN A 30 3.81 -24.79 19.72
N TYR A 31 2.80 -25.41 19.11
CA TYR A 31 1.40 -25.15 19.44
C TYR A 31 1.10 -25.62 20.86
N GLY A 32 0.65 -24.69 21.71
CA GLY A 32 0.35 -24.96 23.12
C GLY A 32 1.56 -24.90 24.05
N ILE A 33 2.79 -24.79 23.53
CA ILE A 33 3.97 -24.55 24.36
C ILE A 33 3.92 -23.09 24.83
N LYS A 34 3.66 -22.90 26.13
CA LYS A 34 3.75 -21.58 26.76
C LYS A 34 5.19 -21.31 27.15
N MET A 35 5.67 -20.14 26.76
CA MET A 35 6.98 -19.64 27.18
C MET A 35 6.99 -19.46 28.70
N SER A 36 8.07 -19.87 29.36
CA SER A 36 8.20 -19.68 30.81
C SER A 36 8.26 -18.18 31.14
N LYS A 37 7.86 -17.80 32.35
CA LYS A 37 7.98 -16.40 32.82
C LYS A 37 9.43 -15.91 32.74
N GLU A 38 10.38 -16.77 33.06
CA GLU A 38 11.80 -16.45 33.01
C GLU A 38 12.29 -16.20 31.58
N GLU A 39 11.90 -17.04 30.62
CA GLU A 39 12.22 -16.90 29.20
C GLU A 39 11.56 -15.64 28.60
N TYR A 40 10.33 -15.32 29.03
CA TYR A 40 9.64 -14.08 28.68
C TYR A 40 10.42 -12.85 29.13
N GLU A 41 10.85 -12.80 30.39
CA GLU A 41 11.63 -11.68 30.94
C GLU A 41 13.02 -11.57 30.30
N LYS A 42 13.69 -12.70 30.00
CA LYS A 42 14.96 -12.69 29.23
C LYS A 42 14.78 -12.08 27.84
N ARG A 43 13.72 -12.46 27.10
CA ARG A 43 13.45 -11.92 25.76
C ARG A 43 13.01 -10.47 25.76
N LYS A 44 12.27 -10.03 26.78
CA LYS A 44 11.92 -8.63 26.99
C LYS A 44 13.16 -7.74 27.13
N ARG A 45 14.23 -8.24 27.75
CA ARG A 45 15.54 -7.56 27.83
C ARG A 45 16.29 -7.53 26.49
N ILE A 46 16.11 -8.53 25.63
CA ILE A 46 16.70 -8.52 24.27
C ILE A 46 15.97 -7.52 23.36
N GLY A 47 14.64 -7.37 23.53
CA GLY A 47 13.84 -6.33 22.87
C GLY A 47 14.16 -4.90 23.30
N PHE A 48 15.05 -4.72 24.29
CA PHE A 48 15.54 -3.45 24.81
C PHE A 48 16.79 -2.93 24.09
N PHE A 49 17.29 -3.63 23.06
CA PHE A 49 18.33 -3.06 22.21
C PHE A 49 17.74 -1.83 21.52
N GLU A 50 18.30 -0.64 21.78
CA GLU A 50 17.85 0.59 21.15
C GLU A 50 17.71 0.35 19.64
N PRO A 51 16.48 0.41 19.08
CA PRO A 51 16.32 0.16 17.67
C PRO A 51 17.08 1.24 16.92
N LYS A 52 18.15 0.81 16.23
CA LYS A 52 19.01 1.70 15.45
C LYS A 52 18.23 2.12 14.21
N PHE A 53 17.71 3.35 14.22
CA PHE A 53 17.05 3.97 13.08
C PHE A 53 17.88 5.12 12.52
N GLY A 54 17.60 5.50 11.27
CA GLY A 54 18.30 6.61 10.61
C GLY A 54 19.81 6.40 10.60
N LYS A 55 20.58 7.46 10.83
CA LYS A 55 22.05 7.45 10.83
C LYS A 55 22.69 6.45 11.81
N LYS A 56 21.95 5.98 12.82
CA LYS A 56 22.44 4.97 13.76
C LYS A 56 22.41 3.55 13.19
N ALA A 57 21.62 3.29 12.15
CA ALA A 57 21.54 1.97 11.52
C ALA A 57 22.76 1.72 10.64
N SER A 58 23.40 0.56 10.76
CA SER A 58 24.58 0.20 9.95
C SER A 58 24.27 0.17 8.45
N SER A 59 23.03 -0.11 8.07
CA SER A 59 22.56 -0.11 6.68
C SER A 59 22.03 1.23 6.20
N TRP A 60 22.18 2.32 6.97
CA TRP A 60 21.73 3.65 6.58
C TRP A 60 22.58 4.22 5.45
N ILE A 61 21.91 4.77 4.45
CA ILE A 61 22.54 5.47 3.32
C ILE A 61 21.83 6.80 3.19
N ASP A 62 22.59 7.89 3.17
CA ASP A 62 22.04 9.23 2.98
C ASP A 62 21.39 9.35 1.60
N GLY A 63 20.25 10.04 1.51
CA GLY A 63 19.55 10.22 0.24
C GLY A 63 19.02 8.95 -0.43
N ARG A 64 19.06 7.76 0.21
CA ARG A 64 18.58 6.48 -0.37
C ARG A 64 17.17 6.58 -0.94
N ASN A 65 16.28 7.27 -0.24
CA ASN A 65 14.90 7.51 -0.67
C ASN A 65 14.76 8.98 -1.08
N SER A 66 14.00 9.23 -2.14
CA SER A 66 13.63 10.59 -2.53
C SER A 66 12.80 11.30 -1.44
N LEU A 67 12.76 12.63 -1.46
CA LEU A 67 11.92 13.43 -0.56
C LEU A 67 10.44 12.96 -0.60
N ASN A 68 9.90 12.75 -1.80
CA ASN A 68 8.52 12.30 -2.01
C ASN A 68 8.27 10.94 -1.36
N GLU A 69 9.23 10.03 -1.48
CA GLU A 69 9.14 8.70 -0.90
C GLU A 69 9.20 8.77 0.63
N ASN A 70 10.12 9.55 1.20
CA ASN A 70 10.21 9.76 2.64
C ASN A 70 8.92 10.36 3.22
N LEU A 71 8.32 11.33 2.54
CA LEU A 71 7.05 11.93 2.97
C LEU A 71 5.89 10.92 2.88
N ARG A 72 5.83 10.09 1.85
CA ARG A 72 4.81 9.03 1.72
C ARG A 72 4.99 7.88 2.72
N LYS A 73 6.21 7.66 3.21
CA LYS A 73 6.52 6.72 4.31
C LYS A 73 6.29 7.32 5.70
N SER A 74 5.93 8.60 5.81
CA SER A 74 5.77 9.28 7.09
C SER A 74 4.44 8.96 7.79
N SER A 75 4.41 9.16 9.11
CA SER A 75 3.18 9.09 9.90
C SER A 75 2.10 10.06 9.40
N LYS A 76 2.48 11.25 8.92
CA LYS A 76 1.55 12.23 8.36
C LYS A 76 0.80 11.71 7.14
N PHE A 77 1.49 11.02 6.23
CA PHE A 77 0.82 10.38 5.10
C PHE A 77 -0.14 9.28 5.57
N ALA A 78 0.26 8.48 6.58
CA ALA A 78 -0.62 7.46 7.15
C ALA A 78 -1.87 8.07 7.81
N GLU A 79 -1.73 9.15 8.57
CA GLU A 79 -2.84 9.92 9.16
C GLU A 79 -3.80 10.44 8.09
N TRP A 80 -3.26 11.13 7.08
CA TRP A 80 -4.03 11.67 5.96
C TRP A 80 -4.78 10.57 5.21
N ARG A 81 -4.09 9.46 4.87
CA ARG A 81 -4.70 8.29 4.24
C ARG A 81 -5.85 7.74 5.08
N ASN A 82 -5.66 7.57 6.38
CA ASN A 82 -6.69 7.05 7.27
C ASN A 82 -7.91 7.98 7.36
N LYS A 83 -7.71 9.29 7.38
CA LYS A 83 -8.81 10.28 7.37
C LYS A 83 -9.65 10.15 6.10
N ILE A 84 -9.03 10.04 4.93
CA ILE A 84 -9.75 9.85 3.66
C ILE A 84 -10.50 8.52 3.64
N PHE A 85 -9.85 7.45 4.10
CA PHE A 85 -10.46 6.12 4.17
C PHE A 85 -11.73 6.16 5.02
N LYS A 86 -11.71 6.86 6.16
CA LYS A 86 -12.88 7.07 7.02
C LYS A 86 -13.93 7.97 6.36
N LYS A 87 -13.52 9.12 5.78
CA LYS A 87 -14.39 10.07 5.08
C LYS A 87 -15.24 9.39 4.00
N ASP A 88 -14.59 8.59 3.16
CA ASP A 88 -15.21 7.91 2.04
C ASP A 88 -15.79 6.54 2.44
N ASN A 89 -15.85 6.25 3.73
CA ASN A 89 -16.35 5.01 4.31
C ASN A 89 -15.78 3.76 3.59
N TYR A 90 -14.47 3.74 3.37
CA TYR A 90 -13.73 2.65 2.69
C TYR A 90 -14.32 2.25 1.32
N THR A 91 -14.94 3.20 0.62
CA THR A 91 -15.69 2.96 -0.61
C THR A 91 -15.05 3.71 -1.77
N CYS A 92 -14.83 3.01 -2.88
CA CYS A 92 -14.33 3.62 -4.12
C CYS A 92 -15.33 4.67 -4.62
N GLN A 93 -14.89 5.91 -4.75
CA GLN A 93 -15.78 7.01 -5.15
C GLN A 93 -16.15 6.98 -6.64
N CYS A 94 -15.42 6.22 -7.45
CA CYS A 94 -15.70 6.01 -8.87
C CYS A 94 -16.72 4.89 -9.11
N CYS A 95 -16.47 3.67 -8.61
CA CYS A 95 -17.33 2.52 -8.88
C CYS A 95 -18.24 2.10 -7.71
N LYS A 96 -18.22 2.86 -6.62
CA LYS A 96 -19.05 2.66 -5.41
C LYS A 96 -18.91 1.32 -4.69
N LYS A 97 -17.89 0.52 -5.03
CA LYS A 97 -17.58 -0.75 -4.34
C LYS A 97 -16.80 -0.48 -3.04
N ARG A 98 -17.26 -1.09 -1.94
CA ARG A 98 -16.64 -1.03 -0.60
C ARG A 98 -15.57 -2.12 -0.41
N GLY A 99 -14.50 -1.81 0.32
CA GLY A 99 -13.59 -2.82 0.90
C GLY A 99 -12.61 -3.51 -0.05
N PHE A 100 -12.68 -3.26 -1.36
CA PHE A 100 -11.81 -3.90 -2.35
C PHE A 100 -10.52 -3.11 -2.57
N LYS A 101 -9.33 -3.69 -2.29
CA LYS A 101 -7.97 -3.18 -2.64
C LYS A 101 -7.95 -1.69 -3.02
N ILE A 102 -8.25 -0.83 -2.04
CA ILE A 102 -8.45 0.62 -2.21
C ILE A 102 -7.17 1.40 -1.93
N ASN A 103 -7.03 2.54 -2.60
CA ASN A 103 -5.93 3.48 -2.44
C ASN A 103 -6.46 4.90 -2.25
N ALA A 104 -5.82 5.68 -1.39
CA ALA A 104 -6.01 7.12 -1.32
C ALA A 104 -5.24 7.76 -2.46
N HIS A 105 -5.95 8.46 -3.33
CA HIS A 105 -5.42 9.20 -4.45
C HIS A 105 -5.42 10.70 -4.12
N HIS A 106 -4.28 11.37 -4.34
CA HIS A 106 -4.20 12.83 -4.32
C HIS A 106 -4.81 13.39 -5.61
N ILE A 107 -5.84 14.22 -5.50
CA ILE A 107 -6.56 14.80 -6.64
C ILE A 107 -5.63 15.72 -7.44
N ARG A 108 -5.04 16.73 -6.78
CA ARG A 108 -3.85 17.44 -7.27
C ARG A 108 -2.63 16.65 -6.88
N SER A 109 -1.77 16.32 -7.84
CA SER A 109 -0.74 15.32 -7.60
C SER A 109 0.26 15.73 -6.51
N PHE A 110 0.67 14.76 -5.70
CA PHE A 110 1.64 14.98 -4.60
C PHE A 110 2.92 15.68 -5.08
N SER A 111 3.44 15.26 -6.24
CA SER A 111 4.66 15.82 -6.81
C SER A 111 4.48 17.29 -7.23
N GLN A 112 3.31 17.65 -7.77
CA GLN A 112 2.99 19.03 -8.10
C GLN A 112 2.94 19.90 -6.85
N LEU A 113 2.31 19.43 -5.78
CA LEU A 113 2.24 20.17 -4.51
C LEU A 113 3.64 20.42 -3.94
N VAL A 114 4.49 19.40 -3.89
CA VAL A 114 5.88 19.54 -3.44
C VAL A 114 6.63 20.62 -4.23
N LYS A 115 6.42 20.69 -5.55
CA LYS A 115 7.02 21.72 -6.42
C LYS A 115 6.44 23.12 -6.16
N ILE A 116 5.12 23.25 -6.10
CA ILE A 116 4.43 24.54 -5.94
C ILE A 116 4.79 25.21 -4.62
N PHE A 117 4.77 24.44 -3.54
CA PHE A 117 5.12 24.90 -2.20
C PHE A 117 6.63 24.88 -1.94
N LYS A 118 7.45 24.62 -2.98
CA LYS A 118 8.92 24.64 -2.94
C LYS A 118 9.51 23.87 -1.76
N ILE A 119 8.93 22.71 -1.46
CA ILE A 119 9.30 21.90 -0.30
C ILE A 119 10.64 21.21 -0.57
N LYS A 120 11.63 21.47 0.29
CA LYS A 120 12.99 20.95 0.15
C LYS A 120 13.30 19.87 1.18
N THR A 121 12.65 19.91 2.34
CA THR A 121 12.94 18.98 3.44
C THR A 121 11.73 18.16 3.86
N SER A 122 11.99 17.00 4.47
CA SER A 122 10.90 16.18 5.03
C SER A 122 10.18 16.86 6.19
N LYS A 123 10.83 17.80 6.89
CA LYS A 123 10.22 18.59 7.95
C LYS A 123 9.18 19.55 7.38
N GLU A 124 9.59 20.38 6.42
CA GLU A 124 8.69 21.29 5.69
C GLU A 124 7.50 20.54 5.08
N GLY A 125 7.74 19.39 4.45
CA GLY A 125 6.67 18.60 3.86
C GLY A 125 5.67 18.06 4.87
N ARG A 126 6.09 17.71 6.09
CA ARG A 126 5.17 17.29 7.16
C ARG A 126 4.36 18.46 7.73
N GLU A 127 4.88 19.68 7.65
CA GLU A 127 4.24 20.90 8.14
C GLU A 127 3.35 21.58 7.07
N CYS A 128 3.58 21.32 5.78
CA CYS A 128 2.76 21.82 4.67
C CYS A 128 1.34 21.24 4.72
N ARG A 129 0.36 22.10 4.98
CA ARG A 129 -1.04 21.71 5.20
C ARG A 129 -1.67 21.18 3.90
N GLU A 130 -1.28 21.72 2.77
CA GLU A 130 -1.84 21.45 1.45
C GLU A 130 -1.51 20.04 0.94
N LEU A 131 -0.37 19.46 1.37
CA LEU A 131 -0.06 18.04 1.12
C LEU A 131 -1.03 17.09 1.82
N TRP A 132 -1.57 17.54 2.96
CA TRP A 132 -2.41 16.76 3.87
C TRP A 132 -3.86 17.24 3.89
N ASP A 133 -4.26 18.04 2.90
CA ASP A 133 -5.63 18.45 2.72
C ASP A 133 -6.50 17.23 2.38
N ILE A 134 -7.51 16.99 3.21
CA ILE A 134 -8.45 15.88 3.08
C ILE A 134 -9.36 16.09 1.86
N GLU A 135 -9.61 17.34 1.47
CA GLU A 135 -10.40 17.70 0.29
C GLU A 135 -9.61 17.50 -1.01
N ASN A 136 -8.28 17.38 -0.91
CA ASN A 136 -7.42 16.95 -2.00
C ASN A 136 -7.24 15.41 -2.06
N GLY A 137 -8.07 14.66 -1.33
CA GLY A 137 -8.01 13.21 -1.24
C GLY A 137 -9.30 12.52 -1.68
N ILE A 138 -9.16 11.43 -2.42
CA ILE A 138 -10.27 10.56 -2.84
C ILE A 138 -9.88 9.08 -2.76
N ILE A 139 -10.83 8.21 -2.39
CA ILE A 139 -10.64 6.76 -2.47
C ILE A 139 -10.97 6.24 -3.87
N LEU A 140 -10.00 5.55 -4.47
CA LEU A 140 -10.19 4.76 -5.67
C LEU A 140 -9.75 3.31 -5.45
N CYS A 141 -10.52 2.35 -5.96
CA CYS A 141 -10.07 0.97 -6.01
C CYS A 141 -8.90 0.84 -7.01
N LYS A 142 -8.08 -0.21 -6.88
CA LYS A 142 -6.94 -0.45 -7.77
C LYS A 142 -7.29 -0.29 -9.26
N ASN A 143 -8.43 -0.83 -9.71
CA ASN A 143 -8.81 -0.78 -11.12
C ASN A 143 -9.16 0.63 -11.58
N CYS A 144 -10.00 1.36 -10.84
CA CYS A 144 -10.35 2.75 -11.14
C CYS A 144 -9.12 3.66 -11.06
N HIS A 145 -8.23 3.43 -10.09
CA HIS A 145 -7.00 4.19 -9.91
C HIS A 145 -6.03 4.00 -11.09
N LEU A 146 -5.83 2.76 -11.53
CA LEU A 146 -5.03 2.46 -12.72
C LEU A 146 -5.65 3.04 -13.99
N LEU A 147 -6.97 2.94 -14.15
CA LEU A 147 -7.67 3.51 -15.31
C LEU A 147 -7.52 5.03 -15.35
N PHE A 148 -7.66 5.71 -14.21
CA PHE A 148 -7.47 7.15 -14.11
C PHE A 148 -6.05 7.55 -14.55
N HIS A 149 -5.02 6.88 -14.04
CA HIS A 149 -3.63 7.14 -14.45
C HIS A 149 -3.35 6.77 -15.91
N LYS A 150 -4.03 5.77 -16.47
CA LYS A 150 -3.92 5.44 -17.89
C LYS A 150 -4.41 6.59 -18.78
N ILE A 151 -5.45 7.31 -18.35
CA ILE A 151 -6.05 8.41 -19.12
C ILE A 151 -5.26 9.71 -18.91
N TYR A 152 -4.99 10.09 -17.65
CA TYR A 152 -4.48 11.43 -17.30
C TYR A 152 -3.01 11.48 -16.87
N LYS A 153 -2.32 10.32 -16.78
CA LYS A 153 -0.92 10.19 -16.34
C LYS A 153 -0.72 10.72 -14.91
N ASN A 154 0.29 11.54 -14.64
CA ASN A 154 0.77 11.89 -13.28
C ASN A 154 0.55 13.37 -12.88
N ASN A 155 0.06 14.22 -13.79
CA ASN A 155 -0.14 15.65 -13.57
C ASN A 155 -1.63 15.96 -13.34
N ASN A 156 -2.17 15.35 -12.30
CA ASN A 156 -3.61 15.24 -12.09
C ASN A 156 -4.23 16.54 -11.56
N THR A 157 -5.42 16.89 -12.03
CA THR A 157 -6.20 18.05 -11.56
C THR A 157 -7.59 17.67 -11.07
N LYS A 158 -8.26 18.59 -10.36
CA LYS A 158 -9.63 18.40 -9.87
C LYS A 158 -10.62 18.24 -11.03
N GLU A 159 -10.39 18.94 -12.12
CA GLU A 159 -11.24 18.95 -13.31
C GLU A 159 -11.16 17.59 -14.03
N GLN A 160 -9.95 17.04 -14.18
CA GLN A 160 -9.74 15.71 -14.76
C GLN A 160 -10.44 14.62 -13.94
N LEU A 161 -10.37 14.70 -12.61
CA LEU A 161 -11.07 13.76 -11.74
C LEU A 161 -12.59 13.88 -11.88
N LYS A 162 -13.14 15.11 -11.87
CA LYS A 162 -14.58 15.34 -12.08
C LYS A 162 -15.04 14.78 -13.42
N GLN A 163 -14.29 15.03 -14.49
CA GLN A 163 -14.57 14.50 -15.81
C GLN A 163 -14.54 12.96 -15.81
N PHE A 164 -13.54 12.35 -15.18
CA PHE A 164 -13.42 10.91 -15.06
C PHE A 164 -14.62 10.26 -14.35
N LEU A 165 -15.05 10.83 -13.22
CA LEU A 165 -16.17 10.31 -12.44
C LEU A 165 -17.48 10.40 -13.22
N ASN A 166 -17.76 11.55 -13.85
CA ASN A 166 -18.97 11.76 -14.66
C ASN A 166 -19.02 10.79 -15.86
N GLN A 167 -17.90 10.62 -16.57
CA GLN A 167 -17.84 9.66 -17.68
C GLN A 167 -18.06 8.22 -17.23
N TYR A 168 -17.59 7.85 -16.03
CA TYR A 168 -17.77 6.51 -15.49
C TYR A 168 -19.22 6.24 -15.10
N GLU A 169 -19.88 7.22 -14.48
CA GLU A 169 -21.29 7.17 -14.10
C GLU A 169 -22.21 6.98 -15.32
N LYS A 170 -22.03 7.80 -16.36
CA LYS A 170 -22.78 7.67 -17.63
C LYS A 170 -22.64 6.30 -18.29
N ARG A 171 -21.48 5.64 -18.16
CA ARG A 171 -21.25 4.29 -18.70
C ARG A 171 -21.97 3.20 -17.91
N ILE A 172 -22.19 3.41 -16.61
CA ILE A 172 -22.98 2.48 -15.79
C ILE A 172 -24.46 2.60 -16.11
N GLU A 173 -24.95 3.82 -16.33
CA GLU A 173 -26.37 4.09 -16.61
C GLU A 173 -26.79 3.70 -18.04
N SER A 174 -25.85 3.70 -18.98
CA SER A 174 -26.07 3.26 -20.37
C SER A 174 -25.08 2.17 -20.76
N PRO A 175 -25.23 0.94 -20.22
CA PRO A 175 -24.41 -0.18 -20.63
C PRO A 175 -24.72 -0.46 -22.10
N LYS A 176 -23.81 -0.06 -23.01
CA LYS A 176 -23.94 -0.41 -24.43
C LYS A 176 -24.12 -1.92 -24.51
N LYS A 177 -25.27 -2.38 -25.04
CA LYS A 177 -25.48 -3.77 -25.43
C LYS A 177 -24.35 -4.12 -26.38
N ILE A 178 -23.47 -5.02 -25.96
CA ILE A 178 -22.53 -5.65 -26.87
C ILE A 178 -23.40 -6.52 -27.77
N SER A 179 -23.72 -6.05 -28.98
CA SER A 179 -24.29 -6.91 -30.00
C SER A 179 -23.19 -7.87 -30.44
N ASP A 180 -23.43 -9.16 -30.24
CA ASP A 180 -22.55 -10.24 -30.67
C ASP A 180 -22.45 -10.28 -32.20
N SER A 181 -21.58 -9.45 -32.78
CA SER A 181 -21.13 -9.59 -34.16
C SER A 181 -19.74 -10.23 -34.18
N LYS A 182 -19.65 -11.47 -33.71
CA LYS A 182 -18.59 -12.41 -34.11
C LYS A 182 -19.24 -13.69 -34.64
N LYS A 183 -19.75 -13.60 -35.87
CA LYS A 183 -19.89 -14.76 -36.76
C LYS A 183 -19.33 -14.37 -38.12
N SER A 184 -18.67 -15.34 -38.74
CA SER A 184 -18.00 -15.35 -40.04
C SER A 184 -16.70 -14.56 -40.16
N ARG A 185 -15.58 -15.26 -39.93
CA ARG A 185 -14.57 -15.36 -40.98
C ARG A 185 -14.43 -16.85 -41.31
N ARG A 186 -14.95 -17.21 -42.49
CA ARG A 186 -14.53 -18.40 -43.24
C ARG A 186 -13.12 -18.16 -43.76
#